data_AF-A0A8T2NSH4-F1
#
_entry.id   AF-A0A8T2NSH4-F1
#
_cell.length_a   1.000
_cell.length_b   1.000
_cell.length_c   1.000
_cell.angle_alpha   90.00
_cell.angle_beta   90.00
_cell.angle_gamma   90.00
#
_symmetry.space_group_name_H-M   'P 1'
#
loop_
_entity.id
_entity.type
_entity.pdbx_description
1 polymer ?
#
loop_
_entity_poly.entity_id
_entity_poly.type
_entity_poly.pdbx_seq_one_letter_code
_entity_poly.pdbx_strand_id
1 'polypeptide(L)'
;MKCILISVKIDKEKQMVILEEEYEDISLDDLKNELPERQPRYPTTKYVFYKYIHADGRVSYPLCFIFSSPVGCKPEQQMMYAGSKNRLVQAAELTKVFETRNADDLTEEWLKEKLSFFR
;
A
#
# COMPACT_ATOMS: atom_id res chain seq x y z
N MET A 1 1.70 4.44 -17.61
CA MET A 1 0.34 4.20 -17.06
C MET A 1 0.39 4.96 -15.75
N LYS A 2 -0.25 6.13 -15.63
CA LYS A 2 0.09 7.05 -14.55
C LYS A 2 -0.38 6.52 -13.20
N CYS A 3 0.55 5.95 -12.44
CA CYS A 3 0.37 5.62 -11.03
C CYS A 3 1.37 6.44 -10.21
N ILE A 4 0.92 6.98 -9.08
CA ILE A 4 1.80 7.61 -8.10
C ILE A 4 1.85 6.69 -6.90
N LEU A 5 3.06 6.39 -6.44
CA LEU A 5 3.31 5.56 -5.29
C LEU A 5 4.00 6.39 -4.22
N ILE A 6 3.47 6.30 -3.01
CA ILE A 6 4.07 6.89 -1.82
C ILE A 6 4.32 5.76 -0.83
N SER A 7 5.59 5.45 -0.59
CA SER A 7 6.01 4.48 0.42
C SER A 7 6.22 5.20 1.75
N VAL A 8 5.59 4.71 2.81
CA VAL A 8 5.77 5.26 4.16
C VAL A 8 6.19 4.16 5.13
N LYS A 9 7.07 4.54 6.07
CA LYS A 9 7.51 3.68 7.17
C LYS A 9 7.20 4.33 8.51
N ILE A 10 7.18 3.53 9.55
CA ILE A 10 7.02 4.03 10.92
C ILE A 10 8.39 4.04 11.57
N ASP A 11 8.84 5.24 11.92
CA ASP A 11 10.02 5.42 12.76
C ASP A 11 9.65 5.03 14.20
N LYS A 12 10.27 3.95 14.70
CA LYS A 12 10.01 3.43 16.07
C LYS A 12 10.45 4.40 17.15
N GLU A 13 11.55 5.11 16.94
CA GLU A 13 12.13 5.99 17.96
C GLU A 13 11.30 7.26 18.08
N LYS A 14 10.82 7.79 16.94
CA LYS A 14 10.01 9.01 16.90
C LYS A 14 8.51 8.74 17.02
N GLN A 15 8.08 7.47 16.91
CA GLN A 15 6.67 7.06 16.81
C GLN A 15 5.89 7.84 15.74
N MET A 16 6.54 8.12 14.61
CA MET A 16 5.97 8.91 13.52
C MET A 16 5.99 8.13 12.21
N VAL A 17 4.96 8.36 11.40
CA VAL A 17 4.94 7.91 10.01
C VAL A 17 5.79 8.87 9.20
N ILE A 18 6.83 8.35 8.55
CA ILE A 18 7.73 9.12 7.70
C ILE A 18 7.62 8.64 6.26
N LEU A 19 7.71 9.59 5.34
CA LEU A 19 7.84 9.30 3.92
C LEU A 19 9.20 8.61 3.70
N GLU A 20 9.17 7.46 3.05
CA GLU A 20 10.38 6.75 2.63
C GLU A 20 10.74 7.17 1.21
N GLU A 21 9.84 6.92 0.28
CA GLU A 21 10.06 7.13 -1.15
C GLU A 21 8.77 7.54 -1.85
N GLU A 22 8.90 8.36 -2.88
CA GLU A 22 7.81 8.77 -3.77
C GLU A 22 8.21 8.47 -5.20
N TYR A 23 7.32 7.78 -5.92
CA TYR A 23 7.52 7.41 -7.31
C TYR A 23 6.36 7.93 -8.16
N GLU A 24 6.69 8.56 -9.28
CA GLU A 24 5.74 9.01 -10.28
C GLU A 24 5.83 8.12 -11.53
N ASP A 25 4.67 7.72 -12.08
CA ASP A 25 4.53 6.88 -13.28
C ASP A 25 5.17 5.48 -13.15
N ILE A 26 5.10 4.89 -11.95
CA ILE A 26 5.57 3.53 -11.67
C ILE A 26 4.54 2.47 -12.06
N SER A 27 4.96 1.31 -12.56
CA SER A 27 4.06 0.18 -12.77
C SER A 27 3.83 -0.62 -11.48
N LEU A 28 2.77 -1.44 -11.43
CA LEU A 28 2.54 -2.30 -10.27
C LEU A 28 3.59 -3.41 -10.13
N ASP A 29 4.17 -3.87 -11.24
CA ASP A 29 5.26 -4.84 -11.25
C ASP A 29 6.56 -4.23 -10.69
N ASP A 30 6.87 -2.98 -11.06
CA ASP A 30 8.00 -2.25 -10.50
C ASP A 30 7.79 -2.03 -8.99
N LEU A 31 6.56 -1.71 -8.58
CA LEU A 31 6.20 -1.59 -7.17
C LEU A 31 6.43 -2.90 -6.39
N LYS A 32 6.19 -4.06 -7.01
CA LYS A 32 6.50 -5.36 -6.42
C LYS A 32 8.01 -5.53 -6.25
N ASN A 33 8.81 -5.13 -7.23
CA ASN A 33 10.27 -5.18 -7.14
C ASN A 33 10.85 -4.23 -6.08
N GLU A 34 10.20 -3.08 -5.85
CA GLU A 34 10.52 -2.15 -4.75
C GLU A 34 10.06 -2.65 -3.38
N LEU A 35 9.32 -3.76 -3.29
CA LEU A 35 9.12 -4.42 -2.00
C LEU A 35 10.40 -5.20 -1.69
N PRO A 36 11.08 -4.92 -0.57
CA PRO A 36 12.31 -5.61 -0.26
C PRO A 36 12.03 -7.12 -0.04
N GLU A 37 12.33 -7.94 -1.04
CA GLU A 37 12.26 -9.41 -0.96
C GLU A 37 13.14 -9.96 0.18
N ARG A 38 14.21 -9.25 0.52
CA ARG A 38 15.30 -9.72 1.38
C ARG A 38 15.45 -9.02 2.73
N GLN A 39 14.56 -8.09 3.11
CA GLN A 39 14.52 -7.54 4.47
C GLN A 39 13.29 -8.06 5.24
N PRO A 40 13.41 -9.16 6.02
CA PRO A 40 12.24 -9.94 6.45
C PRO A 40 11.44 -9.35 7.63
N ARG A 41 11.56 -8.06 7.98
CA ARG A 41 11.28 -7.66 9.38
C ARG A 41 10.49 -6.37 9.61
N TYR A 42 10.01 -5.68 8.58
CA TYR A 42 9.23 -4.47 8.80
C TYR A 42 7.94 -4.52 7.99
N PRO A 43 6.77 -4.38 8.63
CA PRO A 43 5.56 -4.05 7.91
C PRO A 43 5.79 -2.73 7.16
N THR A 44 5.31 -2.63 5.93
CA THR A 44 5.43 -1.40 5.13
C THR A 44 4.06 -0.96 4.68
N THR A 45 3.86 0.35 4.68
CA THR A 45 2.61 0.96 4.30
C THR A 45 2.83 1.71 2.99
N LYS A 46 2.00 1.45 1.99
CA LYS A 46 2.12 2.08 0.68
C LYS A 46 0.79 2.73 0.29
N TYR A 47 0.86 3.91 -0.28
CA TYR A 47 -0.28 4.58 -0.91
C TYR A 47 -0.12 4.51 -2.41
N VAL A 48 -1.14 4.03 -3.09
CA VAL A 48 -1.15 3.89 -4.53
C VAL A 48 -2.29 4.73 -5.08
N PHE A 49 -1.94 5.74 -5.87
CA PHE A 49 -2.88 6.38 -6.78
C PHE A 49 -2.87 5.59 -8.06
N TYR A 50 -3.94 4.84 -8.31
CA TYR A 50 -4.04 3.98 -9.47
C TYR A 50 -5.05 4.56 -10.47
N LYS A 51 -4.67 4.67 -11.74
CA LYS A 51 -5.59 5.07 -12.82
C LYS A 51 -6.45 3.86 -13.21
N TYR A 52 -7.67 3.82 -12.69
CA TYR A 52 -8.62 2.76 -13.02
C TYR A 52 -9.53 3.17 -14.18
N ILE A 53 -9.50 2.39 -15.26
CA ILE A 53 -10.40 2.55 -16.40
C ILE A 53 -11.55 1.56 -16.21
N HIS A 54 -12.75 2.09 -15.99
CA HIS A 54 -13.96 1.32 -15.86
C HIS A 54 -14.39 0.74 -17.23
N ALA A 55 -15.13 -0.36 -17.20
CA ALA A 55 -15.65 -1.01 -18.41
C ALA A 55 -16.58 -0.12 -19.25
N ASP A 56 -17.16 0.93 -18.65
CA ASP A 56 -18.00 1.93 -19.33
C ASP A 56 -17.18 3.08 -19.96
N GLY A 57 -15.84 2.99 -19.91
CA GLY A 57 -14.92 3.99 -20.46
C GLY A 57 -14.59 5.13 -19.50
N ARG A 58 -15.18 5.18 -18.29
CA ARG A 58 -14.84 6.20 -17.30
C ARG A 58 -13.45 5.96 -16.72
N VAL A 59 -12.77 7.03 -16.36
CA VAL A 59 -11.47 6.98 -15.69
C VAL A 59 -11.64 7.50 -14.28
N SER A 60 -11.23 6.72 -13.29
CA SER A 60 -11.13 7.13 -11.89
C SER A 60 -9.70 7.01 -11.38
N TYR A 61 -9.39 7.79 -10.35
CA TYR A 61 -8.10 7.79 -9.67
C TYR A 61 -8.29 7.48 -8.19
N PRO A 62 -8.70 6.24 -7.84
CA PRO A 62 -8.83 5.86 -6.44
C PRO A 62 -7.49 5.92 -5.70
N LEU A 63 -7.48 6.63 -4.58
CA LEU A 63 -6.41 6.52 -3.60
C LEU A 63 -6.58 5.22 -2.82
N CYS A 64 -5.65 4.30 -3.01
CA CYS A 64 -5.63 2.99 -2.38
C CYS A 64 -4.55 2.96 -1.31
N PHE A 65 -4.90 2.52 -0.12
CA PHE A 65 -3.96 2.25 0.94
C PHE A 65 -3.67 0.75 0.95
N ILE A 66 -2.41 0.37 0.79
CA ILE A 66 -1.99 -1.02 0.81
C ILE A 66 -1.02 -1.23 1.96
N PHE A 67 -1.44 -2.07 2.90
CA PHE A 67 -0.60 -2.51 4.01
C PHE A 67 0.03 -3.86 3.68
N SER A 68 1.35 -3.89 3.56
CA SER A 68 2.10 -5.12 3.36
C SER A 68 2.70 -5.58 4.69
N SER A 69 2.31 -6.76 5.15
CA SER A 69 2.83 -7.39 6.37
C SER A 69 3.25 -8.84 6.09
N PRO A 70 4.50 -9.05 5.64
CA PRO A 70 5.03 -10.37 5.35
C PRO A 70 4.94 -11.35 6.52
N VAL A 71 4.73 -12.63 6.21
CA VAL A 71 4.71 -13.73 7.18
C VAL A 71 6.12 -13.94 7.74
N GLY A 72 6.40 -13.38 8.92
CA GLY A 72 7.74 -13.37 9.50
C GLY A 72 8.10 -12.10 10.27
N CYS A 73 7.26 -11.06 10.18
CA CYS A 73 7.41 -9.86 11.00
C CYS A 73 7.25 -10.17 12.49
N LYS A 74 7.99 -9.47 13.36
CA LYS A 74 7.84 -9.63 14.81
C LYS A 74 6.43 -9.20 15.23
N PRO A 75 5.74 -9.93 16.12
CA PRO A 75 4.39 -9.57 16.57
C PRO A 75 4.28 -8.13 17.10
N GLU A 76 5.30 -7.67 17.83
CA GLU A 76 5.39 -6.29 18.33
C GLU A 76 5.33 -5.24 17.21
N GLN A 77 5.99 -5.50 16.08
CA GLN A 77 5.96 -4.60 14.92
C GLN A 77 4.61 -4.65 14.22
N GLN A 78 4.03 -5.84 14.07
CA GLN A 78 2.69 -5.97 13.51
C GLN A 78 1.67 -5.19 14.33
N MET A 79 1.72 -5.29 15.66
CA MET A 79 0.84 -4.52 16.55
C MET A 79 1.04 -3.01 16.40
N MET A 80 2.29 -2.53 16.40
CA MET A 80 2.60 -1.11 16.25
C MET A 80 2.10 -0.53 14.92
N TYR A 81 2.32 -1.25 13.82
CA TYR A 81 1.86 -0.84 12.50
C TYR A 81 0.34 -0.95 12.35
N ALA A 82 -0.29 -1.99 12.90
CA ALA A 82 -1.75 -2.11 12.89
C ALA A 82 -2.44 -0.97 13.67
N GLY A 83 -1.89 -0.56 14.82
CA GLY A 83 -2.41 0.57 15.57
C GLY A 83 -2.25 1.90 14.83
N SER A 84 -1.09 2.09 14.20
CA SER A 84 -0.79 3.30 13.43
C SER A 84 -1.57 3.38 12.11
N LYS A 85 -1.83 2.23 11.46
CA LYS A 85 -2.67 2.09 10.27
C LYS A 85 -4.03 2.76 10.48
N ASN A 86 -4.71 2.46 11.60
CA ASN A 86 -6.04 2.99 11.84
C ASN A 86 -6.04 4.52 11.96
N ARG A 87 -5.04 5.09 12.65
CA ARG A 87 -4.89 6.55 12.74
C ARG A 87 -4.60 7.18 11.38
N LEU A 88 -3.76 6.52 10.60
CA LEU A 88 -3.34 7.00 9.29
C LEU A 88 -4.49 6.96 8.26
N VAL A 89 -5.29 5.89 8.28
CA VAL A 89 -6.52 5.76 7.49
C VAL A 89 -7.53 6.85 7.85
N GLN A 90 -7.71 7.13 9.14
CA GLN A 90 -8.61 8.19 9.61
C GLN A 90 -8.10 9.59 9.23
N ALA A 91 -6.81 9.86 9.43
CA ALA A 91 -6.22 11.17 9.14
C ALA A 91 -6.17 11.51 7.66
N ALA A 92 -5.97 10.50 6.80
CA ALA A 92 -5.94 10.67 5.34
C ALA A 92 -7.28 10.34 4.66
N GLU A 93 -8.36 10.15 5.44
CA GLU A 93 -9.72 9.86 4.95
C GLU A 93 -9.79 8.73 3.91
N LEU A 94 -8.98 7.68 4.11
CA LEU A 94 -8.81 6.62 3.15
C LEU A 94 -10.00 5.66 3.21
N THR A 95 -10.71 5.55 2.09
CA THR A 95 -11.86 4.65 1.98
C THR A 95 -11.48 3.26 1.46
N LYS A 96 -10.36 3.15 0.73
CA LYS A 96 -9.91 1.92 0.08
C LYS A 96 -8.66 1.40 0.76
N VAL A 97 -8.86 0.56 1.76
CA VAL A 97 -7.79 -0.02 2.60
C VAL A 97 -7.67 -1.50 2.28
N PHE A 98 -6.50 -1.91 1.82
CA PHE A 98 -6.17 -3.27 1.47
C PHE A 98 -4.98 -3.78 2.29
N GLU A 99 -4.95 -5.08 2.53
CA GLU A 99 -3.89 -5.74 3.26
C GLU A 99 -3.40 -6.95 2.46
N THR A 100 -2.09 -7.08 2.33
CA THR A 100 -1.45 -8.25 1.76
C THR A 100 -0.38 -8.79 2.70
N ARG A 101 -0.26 -10.12 2.74
CA ARG A 101 0.78 -10.83 3.50
C ARG A 101 1.91 -11.34 2.61
N ASN A 102 1.73 -11.27 1.30
CA ASN A 102 2.76 -11.59 0.34
C ASN A 102 2.93 -10.42 -0.63
N ALA A 103 4.17 -9.99 -0.83
CA ALA A 103 4.50 -9.02 -1.87
C ALA A 103 4.11 -9.54 -3.27
N ASP A 104 4.15 -10.86 -3.47
CA ASP A 104 3.81 -11.46 -4.76
C ASP A 104 2.34 -11.31 -5.15
N ASP A 105 1.45 -11.20 -4.16
CA ASP A 105 0.01 -11.05 -4.41
C ASP A 105 -0.35 -9.64 -4.90
N LEU A 106 0.61 -8.71 -4.85
CA LEU A 106 0.41 -7.32 -5.20
C LEU A 106 0.52 -7.14 -6.72
N THR A 107 -0.49 -7.60 -7.46
CA THR A 107 -0.56 -7.47 -8.93
C THR A 107 -1.66 -6.50 -9.37
N GLU A 108 -1.63 -6.14 -10.66
CA GLU A 108 -2.68 -5.31 -11.26
C GLU A 108 -4.05 -6.00 -11.23
N GLU A 109 -4.11 -7.30 -11.50
CA GLU A 109 -5.34 -8.08 -11.43
C GLU A 109 -5.91 -8.08 -10.02
N TRP A 110 -5.06 -8.29 -9.01
CA TRP A 110 -5.48 -8.25 -7.61
C TRP A 110 -6.05 -6.87 -7.24
N LEU A 111 -5.37 -5.79 -7.62
CA LEU A 111 -5.84 -4.44 -7.32
C LEU A 111 -7.15 -4.13 -8.05
N LYS A 112 -7.29 -4.52 -9.33
CA LYS A 112 -8.53 -4.37 -10.09
C LYS A 112 -9.68 -5.17 -9.46
N GLU A 113 -9.43 -6.39 -9.02
CA GLU A 113 -10.42 -7.22 -8.33
C GLU A 113 -10.88 -6.53 -7.04
N LYS A 114 -9.94 -6.06 -6.22
CA LYS A 114 -10.27 -5.31 -5.00
C LYS A 114 -11.03 -4.03 -5.29
N LEU A 115 -10.63 -3.27 -6.31
CA LEU A 115 -11.30 -2.03 -6.72
C LEU A 115 -12.70 -2.27 -7.28
N SER A 116 -12.94 -3.42 -7.92
CA SER A 116 -14.25 -3.80 -8.47
C SER A 116 -15.32 -3.95 -7.39
N PHE A 117 -14.92 -4.25 -6.14
CA PHE A 117 -15.82 -4.37 -5.00
C PHE A 117 -16.40 -3.02 -4.54
N PHE A 118 -15.71 -1.91 -4.84
CA PHE A 118 -16.09 -0.55 -4.46
C PHE A 118 -16.82 0.19 -5.59
N ARG A 119 -17.66 -0.53 -6.34
CA ARG A 119 -18.36 -0.02 -7.54
C ARG A 119 -19.34 1.11 -7.22
#